data_AF-A0A2N5HFM4-F1
#
_entry.id   AF-A0A2N5HFM4-F1
#
_cell.length_a   1.000
_cell.length_b   1.000
_cell.length_c   1.000
_cell.angle_alpha   90.00
_cell.angle_beta   90.00
_cell.angle_gamma   90.00
#
_symmetry.space_group_name_H-M   'P 1'
#
loop_
_entity.id
_entity.type
_entity.pdbx_description
1 polymer ?
#
loop_
_entity_poly.entity_id
_entity_poly.type
_entity_poly.pdbx_seq_one_letter_code
_entity_poly.pdbx_strand_id
1 'polypeptide(L)'
;MEKEKKKKNSSNGVENLKLKSMSLIVICMSIFLSACSIKLKTKEVESAKYTSIGNELSVFGFGIGENIHNIEDIIQTPVEKKGALYAFPDEKLTVYVDHQISQYIITTNPKFRLSKKITIGTTKERVLSKLKDIGVYEYKPKDQQMSFLFFQMNDQKVALGVTNDKVEKIMIGNKLVPFEQMVTNIPVEEDQVQDADDQFIAQSNLLTFSVNFTKNNHKVLSTKFLDFAKMGLLEGVPAPIGMDKNDLLYKYGQPNFVFKGKGKVDVYYYYKRFNSYMGFTKENKIVELRLPVDVSYQELKERGIPVGEKVTYGDYTLQVAGSNNLADEISISKKGLAD
;
A
#
# COMPACT_ATOMS: atom_id res chain seq x y z
N MET A 1 6.21 105.05 6.62
CA MET A 1 6.98 104.36 7.68
C MET A 1 6.03 103.37 8.32
N GLU A 2 6.16 102.09 7.94
CA GLU A 2 6.79 101.05 8.77
C GLU A 2 5.88 100.57 9.92
N LYS A 3 5.84 99.31 10.34
CA LYS A 3 6.15 97.96 9.82
C LYS A 3 5.83 97.04 11.02
N GLU A 4 5.26 95.88 10.75
CA GLU A 4 5.43 94.59 11.47
C GLU A 4 5.44 94.49 13.02
N LYS A 5 4.59 93.60 13.58
CA LYS A 5 4.92 92.20 13.98
C LYS A 5 3.72 91.62 14.77
N LYS A 6 3.01 90.59 14.29
CA LYS A 6 3.29 89.13 14.32
C LYS A 6 3.30 88.45 15.71
N LYS A 7 2.29 87.58 15.87
CA LYS A 7 2.28 86.16 16.32
C LYS A 7 2.84 85.77 17.71
N LYS A 8 1.98 85.07 18.46
CA LYS A 8 2.11 83.71 19.05
C LYS A 8 0.91 83.52 20.01
N ASN A 9 0.26 82.38 20.23
CA ASN A 9 0.38 80.98 19.79
C ASN A 9 -0.96 80.30 20.14
N SER A 10 -1.61 79.49 19.30
CA SER A 10 -1.14 78.24 18.69
C SER A 10 -0.84 77.12 19.70
N SER A 11 -1.75 76.84 20.64
CA SER A 11 -1.67 75.64 21.50
C SER A 11 -2.84 74.65 21.33
N ASN A 12 -4.05 75.11 21.01
CA ASN A 12 -5.23 74.22 21.00
C ASN A 12 -5.49 73.51 19.65
N GLY A 13 -4.78 73.88 18.59
CA GLY A 13 -4.92 73.26 17.26
C GLY A 13 -4.10 71.98 17.07
N VAL A 14 -3.02 71.81 17.84
CA VAL A 14 -2.11 70.64 17.71
C VAL A 14 -2.63 69.44 18.50
N GLU A 15 -3.26 69.67 19.66
CA GLU A 15 -3.87 68.59 20.44
C GLU A 15 -5.10 68.00 19.75
N ASN A 16 -5.91 68.84 19.10
CA ASN A 16 -7.10 68.39 18.36
C ASN A 16 -6.74 67.62 17.08
N LEU A 17 -5.61 67.93 16.44
CA LEU A 17 -5.09 67.14 15.30
C LEU A 17 -4.45 65.81 15.76
N LYS A 18 -3.76 65.79 16.91
CA LYS A 18 -3.19 64.56 17.49
C LYS A 18 -4.27 63.59 17.99
N LEU A 19 -5.36 64.09 18.59
CA LEU A 19 -6.49 63.27 19.03
C LEU A 19 -7.23 62.67 17.83
N LYS A 20 -7.44 63.46 16.76
CA LYS A 20 -8.08 62.99 15.53
C LYS A 20 -7.21 61.99 14.76
N SER A 21 -5.88 62.15 14.75
CA SER A 21 -4.98 61.17 14.12
C SER A 21 -4.83 59.88 14.92
N MET A 22 -4.80 59.94 16.26
CA MET A 22 -4.83 58.73 17.10
C MET A 22 -6.17 57.98 16.97
N SER A 23 -7.28 58.70 16.87
CA SER A 23 -8.61 58.08 16.66
C SER A 23 -8.69 57.37 15.31
N LEU A 24 -8.15 57.97 14.25
CA LEU A 24 -8.13 57.38 12.91
C LEU A 24 -7.21 56.15 12.84
N ILE A 25 -6.06 56.17 13.52
CA ILE A 25 -5.14 55.01 13.59
C ILE A 25 -5.79 53.86 14.37
N VAL A 26 -6.49 54.13 15.47
CA VAL A 26 -7.21 53.11 16.25
C VAL A 26 -8.38 52.52 15.46
N ILE A 27 -9.09 53.32 14.67
CA ILE A 27 -10.17 52.85 13.79
C ILE A 27 -9.60 52.04 12.60
N CYS A 28 -8.51 52.47 11.98
CA CYS A 28 -7.86 51.70 10.92
C CYS A 28 -7.22 50.40 11.44
N MET A 29 -6.62 50.40 12.64
CA MET A 29 -6.10 49.18 13.27
C MET A 29 -7.21 48.23 13.69
N SER A 30 -8.36 48.71 14.16
CA SER A 30 -9.48 47.84 14.52
C SER A 30 -10.18 47.24 13.29
N ILE A 31 -10.22 47.95 12.16
CA ILE A 31 -10.68 47.41 10.86
C ILE A 31 -9.67 46.41 10.28
N PHE A 32 -8.35 46.66 10.40
CA PHE A 32 -7.32 45.68 10.02
C PHE A 32 -7.32 44.45 10.93
N LEU A 33 -7.53 44.60 12.25
CA LEU A 33 -7.62 43.48 13.19
C LEU A 33 -8.93 42.70 13.03
N SER A 34 -10.06 43.34 12.69
CA SER A 34 -11.32 42.63 12.42
C SER A 34 -11.37 42.00 11.03
N ALA A 35 -10.65 42.55 10.03
CA ALA A 35 -10.41 41.88 8.75
C ALA A 35 -9.39 40.73 8.85
N CYS A 36 -8.47 40.77 9.83
CA CYS A 36 -7.54 39.68 10.12
C CYS A 36 -8.08 38.60 11.08
N SER A 37 -9.26 38.78 11.69
CA SER A 37 -9.75 37.89 12.77
C SER A 37 -11.14 37.25 12.55
N ILE A 38 -11.81 37.46 11.41
CA ILE A 38 -13.15 36.89 11.17
C ILE A 38 -13.19 36.14 9.83
N LYS A 39 -12.56 34.96 9.82
CA LYS A 39 -13.05 33.73 9.17
C LYS A 39 -12.31 32.51 9.73
N LEU A 40 -12.42 32.31 11.04
CA LEU A 40 -12.08 31.05 11.70
C LEU A 40 -13.33 30.52 12.39
N LYS A 41 -14.10 29.72 11.64
CA LYS A 41 -14.87 28.57 12.12
C LYS A 41 -15.37 27.77 10.93
N THR A 42 -14.43 27.25 10.16
CA THR A 42 -14.61 25.95 9.51
C THR A 42 -13.52 25.09 10.11
N LYS A 43 -13.94 23.95 10.69
CA LYS A 43 -13.07 22.92 11.25
C LYS A 43 -11.77 22.87 10.44
N GLU A 44 -10.65 22.94 11.15
CA GLU A 44 -9.36 22.49 10.63
C GLU A 44 -9.59 21.08 10.08
N VAL A 45 -9.81 21.01 8.76
CA VAL A 45 -9.38 19.87 7.99
C VAL A 45 -7.88 19.95 8.16
N GLU A 46 -7.32 19.13 9.05
CA GLU A 46 -5.92 18.79 8.97
C GLU A 46 -5.73 18.35 7.52
N SER A 47 -5.17 19.23 6.68
CA SER A 47 -4.55 18.78 5.46
C SER A 47 -3.51 17.80 5.94
N ALA A 48 -3.78 16.51 5.73
CA ALA A 48 -2.79 15.49 5.94
C ALA A 48 -1.55 15.98 5.20
N LYS A 49 -0.55 16.46 5.95
CA LYS A 49 0.76 16.82 5.42
C LYS A 49 1.36 15.52 4.95
N TYR A 50 0.98 15.12 3.75
CA TYR A 50 1.55 13.99 3.07
C TYR A 50 2.87 14.44 2.50
N THR A 51 3.95 14.22 3.25
CA THR A 51 5.28 14.18 2.68
C THR A 51 5.39 12.90 1.86
N SER A 52 5.27 13.07 0.54
CA SER A 52 5.66 12.08 -0.48
C SER A 52 6.83 11.21 -0.02
N ILE A 53 6.64 9.88 0.01
CA ILE A 53 7.76 8.94 0.07
C ILE A 53 8.49 9.06 -1.28
N GLY A 54 9.51 9.93 -1.29
CA GLY A 54 10.10 10.59 -2.46
C GLY A 54 10.90 9.75 -3.46
N ASN A 55 10.60 8.46 -3.65
CA ASN A 55 11.29 7.65 -4.67
C ASN A 55 10.41 7.22 -5.85
N GLU A 56 9.08 7.19 -5.71
CA GLU A 56 8.20 6.71 -6.79
C GLU A 56 7.79 7.84 -7.74
N LEU A 57 7.51 9.03 -7.18
CA LEU A 57 7.06 10.22 -7.92
C LEU A 57 8.20 11.19 -8.28
N SER A 58 9.44 10.87 -7.90
CA SER A 58 10.62 11.72 -8.15
C SER A 58 10.87 12.01 -9.63
N VAL A 59 10.40 11.13 -10.52
CA VAL A 59 10.48 11.32 -11.98
C VAL A 59 9.78 12.61 -12.42
N PHE A 60 8.64 12.93 -11.81
CA PHE A 60 7.85 14.11 -12.18
C PHE A 60 8.11 15.32 -11.28
N GLY A 61 8.83 15.14 -10.17
CA GLY A 61 9.18 16.23 -9.26
C GLY A 61 8.04 16.74 -8.37
N PHE A 62 6.90 16.05 -8.31
CA PHE A 62 5.76 16.43 -7.46
C PHE A 62 5.10 15.22 -6.78
N GLY A 63 4.29 15.45 -5.74
CA GLY A 63 3.54 14.42 -5.01
C GLY A 63 2.03 14.45 -5.27
N ILE A 64 1.32 13.35 -4.96
CA ILE A 64 -0.15 13.40 -4.82
C ILE A 64 -0.50 14.35 -3.66
N GLY A 65 -1.53 15.17 -3.84
CA GLY A 65 -1.91 16.23 -2.92
C GLY A 65 -1.34 17.61 -3.28
N GLU A 66 -0.51 17.70 -4.32
CA GLU A 66 0.01 18.98 -4.83
C GLU A 66 -1.06 19.75 -5.61
N ASN A 67 -0.98 21.09 -5.54
CA ASN A 67 -1.87 21.97 -6.31
C ASN A 67 -1.53 21.91 -7.81
N ILE A 68 -2.56 21.90 -8.66
CA ILE A 68 -2.37 21.78 -10.11
C ILE A 68 -1.51 22.89 -10.71
N HIS A 69 -1.57 24.12 -10.21
CA HIS A 69 -0.74 25.21 -10.71
C HIS A 69 0.74 24.97 -10.42
N ASN A 70 1.07 24.42 -9.24
CA ASN A 70 2.44 24.04 -8.93
C ASN A 70 2.91 22.89 -9.84
N ILE A 71 2.03 21.94 -10.15
CA ILE A 71 2.34 20.83 -11.07
C ILE A 71 2.61 21.36 -12.49
N GLU A 72 1.77 22.29 -12.98
CA GLU A 72 1.95 22.96 -14.28
C GLU A 72 3.31 23.69 -14.35
N ASP A 73 3.67 24.41 -13.29
CA ASP A 73 4.95 25.13 -13.17
C ASP A 73 6.17 24.19 -13.12
N ILE A 74 6.03 22.99 -12.55
CA ILE A 74 7.09 21.98 -12.46
C ILE A 74 7.29 21.28 -13.81
N ILE A 75 6.21 20.85 -14.46
CA ILE A 75 6.29 20.05 -15.69
C ILE A 75 6.63 20.92 -16.90
N GLN A 76 6.13 22.17 -16.96
CA GLN A 76 6.43 23.14 -18.03
C GLN A 76 6.09 22.65 -19.46
N THR A 77 5.23 21.64 -19.61
CA THR A 77 4.78 21.13 -20.92
C THR A 77 3.33 21.52 -21.20
N PRO A 78 2.89 21.49 -22.48
CA PRO A 78 1.49 21.73 -22.84
C PRO A 78 0.54 20.78 -22.11
N VAL A 79 -0.55 21.35 -21.59
CA VAL A 79 -1.60 20.63 -20.88
C VAL A 79 -2.82 20.47 -21.78
N GLU A 80 -3.30 19.24 -21.92
CA GLU A 80 -4.63 18.97 -22.44
C GLU A 80 -5.60 18.80 -21.27
N LYS A 81 -6.60 19.70 -21.17
CA LYS A 81 -7.58 19.68 -20.09
C LYS A 81 -8.91 19.13 -20.56
N LYS A 82 -9.43 18.14 -19.83
CA LYS A 82 -10.80 17.62 -19.99
C LYS A 82 -11.46 17.47 -18.63
N GLY A 83 -12.20 18.49 -18.21
CA GLY A 83 -12.83 18.52 -16.88
C GLY A 83 -11.79 18.52 -15.77
N ALA A 84 -11.83 17.50 -14.91
CA ALA A 84 -10.91 17.26 -13.80
C ALA A 84 -9.60 16.54 -14.20
N LEU A 85 -9.46 16.15 -15.47
CA LEU A 85 -8.27 15.46 -15.98
C LEU A 85 -7.34 16.44 -16.70
N TYR A 86 -6.08 16.45 -16.27
CA TYR A 86 -4.99 17.25 -16.81
C TYR A 86 -3.96 16.29 -17.42
N ALA A 87 -3.88 16.23 -18.74
CA ALA A 87 -2.94 15.38 -19.45
C ALA A 87 -1.69 16.17 -19.86
N PHE A 88 -0.53 15.56 -19.61
CA PHE A 88 0.80 16.02 -20.00
C PHE A 88 1.35 14.97 -20.99
N PRO A 89 1.05 15.08 -22.29
CA PRO A 89 1.32 14.01 -23.27
C PRO A 89 2.80 13.67 -23.40
N ASP A 90 3.67 14.68 -23.37
CA ASP A 90 5.13 14.52 -23.51
C ASP A 90 5.71 13.70 -22.35
N GLU A 91 5.18 13.89 -21.15
CA GLU A 91 5.56 13.13 -19.96
C GLU A 91 4.83 11.79 -19.82
N LYS A 92 3.87 11.51 -20.74
CA LYS A 92 3.00 10.33 -20.69
C LYS A 92 2.29 10.19 -19.34
N LEU A 93 1.78 11.33 -18.87
CA LEU A 93 1.20 11.49 -17.55
C LEU A 93 -0.20 12.11 -17.66
N THR A 94 -1.11 11.65 -16.83
CA THR A 94 -2.40 12.30 -16.61
C THR A 94 -2.61 12.44 -15.11
N VAL A 95 -3.04 13.61 -14.69
CA VAL A 95 -3.32 13.94 -13.29
C VAL A 95 -4.81 14.19 -13.17
N TYR A 96 -5.46 13.49 -12.25
CA TYR A 96 -6.81 13.84 -11.84
C TYR A 96 -6.75 14.81 -10.68
N VAL A 97 -7.53 15.87 -10.78
CA VAL A 97 -7.54 17.00 -9.85
C VAL A 97 -8.95 17.20 -9.32
N ASP A 98 -9.07 17.27 -8.00
CA ASP A 98 -10.29 17.70 -7.33
C ASP A 98 -9.99 18.88 -6.41
N HIS A 99 -10.84 19.91 -6.42
CA HIS A 99 -10.61 21.17 -5.71
C HIS A 99 -9.20 21.77 -5.93
N GLN A 100 -8.69 21.70 -7.16
CA GLN A 100 -7.32 22.10 -7.56
C GLN A 100 -6.19 21.27 -6.95
N ILE A 101 -6.50 20.20 -6.21
CA ILE A 101 -5.55 19.29 -5.58
C ILE A 101 -5.49 17.97 -6.35
N SER A 102 -4.29 17.51 -6.65
CA SER A 102 -4.08 16.20 -7.30
C SER A 102 -4.51 15.05 -6.39
N GLN A 103 -5.40 14.18 -6.88
CA GLN A 103 -5.89 13.03 -6.10
C GLN A 103 -5.24 11.72 -6.54
N TYR A 104 -5.03 11.56 -7.84
CA TYR A 104 -4.31 10.42 -8.39
C TYR A 104 -3.66 10.77 -9.73
N ILE A 105 -2.67 9.97 -10.11
CA ILE A 105 -2.02 10.03 -11.42
C ILE A 105 -2.20 8.74 -12.20
N ILE A 106 -2.11 8.86 -13.51
CA ILE A 106 -2.01 7.77 -14.47
C ILE A 106 -0.76 8.01 -15.30
N THR A 107 0.11 7.02 -15.42
CA THR A 107 1.29 7.14 -16.27
C THR A 107 1.53 5.89 -17.12
N THR A 108 2.01 6.15 -18.33
CA THR A 108 2.56 5.14 -19.25
C THR A 108 4.05 5.42 -19.53
N ASN A 109 4.68 6.27 -18.72
CA ASN A 109 6.09 6.61 -18.84
C ASN A 109 6.97 5.43 -18.44
N PRO A 110 7.83 4.90 -19.33
CA PRO A 110 8.64 3.72 -19.04
C PRO A 110 9.74 3.95 -18.01
N LYS A 111 10.09 5.22 -17.72
CA LYS A 111 11.06 5.59 -16.68
C LYS A 111 10.43 5.54 -15.27
N PHE A 112 9.10 5.60 -15.18
CA PHE A 112 8.39 5.57 -13.92
C PHE A 112 8.54 4.22 -13.21
N ARG A 113 8.80 4.25 -11.91
CA ARG A 113 9.08 3.06 -11.11
C ARG A 113 8.51 3.15 -9.70
N LEU A 114 7.70 2.16 -9.33
CA LEU A 114 7.27 1.93 -7.95
C LEU A 114 8.44 1.42 -7.09
N SER A 115 8.39 1.59 -5.76
CA SER A 115 9.46 1.19 -4.82
C SER A 115 9.77 -0.30 -4.86
N LYS A 116 8.77 -1.14 -5.16
CA LYS A 116 8.94 -2.59 -5.44
C LYS A 116 9.61 -2.88 -6.80
N LYS A 117 10.17 -1.86 -7.47
CA LYS A 117 10.81 -1.92 -8.79
C LYS A 117 9.86 -2.37 -9.90
N ILE A 118 8.57 -2.07 -9.78
CA ILE A 118 7.58 -2.34 -10.83
C ILE A 118 7.55 -1.14 -11.77
N THR A 119 7.62 -1.40 -13.07
CA THR A 119 7.64 -0.39 -14.15
C THR A 119 6.74 -0.85 -15.30
N ILE A 120 6.47 0.04 -16.24
CA ILE A 120 5.90 -0.33 -17.55
C ILE A 120 6.76 -1.44 -18.18
N GLY A 121 6.10 -2.44 -18.76
CA GLY A 121 6.70 -3.64 -19.35
C GLY A 121 6.97 -4.78 -18.36
N THR A 122 6.82 -4.58 -17.04
CA THR A 122 6.96 -5.67 -16.06
C THR A 122 5.88 -6.73 -16.31
N THR A 123 6.25 -8.01 -16.32
CA THR A 123 5.26 -9.09 -16.50
C THR A 123 4.39 -9.27 -15.26
N LYS A 124 3.16 -9.79 -15.43
CA LYS A 124 2.25 -10.08 -14.31
C LYS A 124 2.90 -11.01 -13.30
N GLU A 125 3.52 -12.10 -13.74
CA GLU A 125 4.26 -13.02 -12.87
C GLU A 125 5.33 -12.29 -12.03
N ARG A 126 6.09 -11.39 -12.66
CA ARG A 126 7.12 -10.62 -11.98
C ARG A 126 6.54 -9.58 -11.03
N VAL A 127 5.36 -9.04 -11.31
CA VAL A 127 4.60 -8.18 -10.38
C VAL A 127 4.20 -8.99 -9.15
N LEU A 128 3.54 -10.13 -9.34
CA LEU A 128 3.03 -10.96 -8.23
C LEU A 128 4.17 -11.46 -7.33
N SER A 129 5.31 -11.87 -7.91
CA SER A 129 6.49 -12.26 -7.11
C SER A 129 7.08 -11.12 -6.28
N LYS A 130 7.02 -9.87 -6.77
CA LYS A 130 7.46 -8.67 -6.03
C LYS A 130 6.48 -8.23 -4.93
N LEU A 131 5.22 -8.61 -5.07
CA LEU A 131 4.11 -8.26 -4.17
C LEU A 131 3.63 -9.45 -3.35
N LYS A 132 4.44 -10.50 -3.19
CA LYS A 132 4.07 -11.75 -2.50
C LYS A 132 3.53 -11.57 -1.07
N ASP A 133 3.90 -10.47 -0.41
CA ASP A 133 3.50 -10.17 0.97
C ASP A 133 2.27 -9.23 1.03
N ILE A 134 1.79 -8.77 -0.12
CA ILE A 134 0.70 -7.80 -0.29
C ILE A 134 -0.49 -8.51 -0.95
N GLY A 135 -1.71 -8.22 -0.48
CA GLY A 135 -2.93 -8.65 -1.16
C GLY A 135 -3.06 -7.94 -2.50
N VAL A 136 -2.94 -8.66 -3.62
CA VAL A 136 -3.18 -8.13 -4.97
C VAL A 136 -4.44 -8.76 -5.51
N TYR A 137 -5.33 -7.92 -6.01
CA TYR A 137 -6.57 -8.32 -6.65
C TYR A 137 -6.47 -8.04 -8.14
N GLU A 138 -7.21 -8.80 -8.94
CA GLU A 138 -7.38 -8.59 -10.37
C GLU A 138 -8.84 -8.42 -10.72
N TYR A 139 -9.13 -7.27 -11.30
CA TYR A 139 -10.38 -7.02 -11.98
C TYR A 139 -10.16 -7.17 -13.48
N LYS A 140 -10.99 -7.97 -14.15
CA LYS A 140 -10.99 -8.08 -15.61
C LYS A 140 -12.39 -7.74 -16.11
N PRO A 141 -12.59 -6.53 -16.68
CA PRO A 141 -13.85 -6.17 -17.30
C PRO A 141 -14.21 -7.19 -18.38
N LYS A 142 -15.49 -7.60 -18.41
CA LYS A 142 -16.04 -8.27 -19.59
C LYS A 142 -15.89 -7.28 -20.75
N ASP A 143 -15.36 -7.73 -21.88
CA ASP A 143 -15.16 -6.92 -23.10
C ASP A 143 -13.90 -6.01 -23.17
N GLN A 144 -12.96 -6.14 -22.23
CA GLN A 144 -11.65 -5.47 -22.35
C GLN A 144 -10.48 -6.47 -22.41
N GLN A 145 -9.47 -6.14 -23.23
CA GLN A 145 -8.21 -6.90 -23.27
C GLN A 145 -7.33 -6.63 -22.03
N MET A 146 -7.49 -5.46 -21.42
CA MET A 146 -6.75 -5.05 -20.23
C MET A 146 -7.37 -5.64 -18.98
N SER A 147 -6.56 -6.26 -18.13
CA SER A 147 -6.91 -6.53 -16.73
C SER A 147 -6.25 -5.50 -15.82
N PHE A 148 -6.84 -5.29 -14.65
CA PHE A 148 -6.35 -4.34 -13.67
C PHE A 148 -5.90 -5.09 -12.43
N LEU A 149 -4.61 -5.01 -12.12
CA LEU A 149 -4.10 -5.49 -10.84
C LEU A 149 -4.11 -4.35 -9.85
N PHE A 150 -4.66 -4.52 -8.67
CA PHE A 150 -4.71 -3.45 -7.69
C PHE A 150 -4.41 -3.93 -6.29
N PHE A 151 -3.75 -3.05 -5.54
CA PHE A 151 -3.20 -3.32 -4.22
C PHE A 151 -2.93 -2.00 -3.50
N GLN A 152 -2.75 -2.08 -2.19
CA GLN A 152 -2.34 -0.94 -1.38
C GLN A 152 -0.87 -1.08 -0.98
N MET A 153 -0.12 0.01 -1.06
CA MET A 153 1.24 0.12 -0.56
C MET A 153 1.33 1.35 0.34
N ASN A 154 1.59 1.14 1.64
CA ASN A 154 1.56 2.21 2.65
C ASN A 154 0.21 2.97 2.59
N ASP A 155 0.25 4.29 2.42
CA ASP A 155 -0.91 5.17 2.29
C ASP A 155 -1.31 5.47 0.83
N GLN A 156 -0.89 4.62 -0.11
CA GLN A 156 -1.20 4.76 -1.53
C GLN A 156 -1.95 3.55 -2.05
N LYS A 157 -2.98 3.82 -2.85
CA LYS A 157 -3.63 2.82 -3.68
C LYS A 157 -2.94 2.78 -5.03
N VAL A 158 -2.67 1.58 -5.51
CA VAL A 158 -2.00 1.35 -6.78
C VAL A 158 -2.87 0.45 -7.63
N ALA A 159 -3.06 0.83 -8.89
CA ALA A 159 -3.63 -0.02 -9.91
C ALA A 159 -2.68 -0.10 -11.12
N LEU A 160 -2.54 -1.30 -11.68
CA LEU A 160 -1.70 -1.61 -12.83
C LEU A 160 -2.61 -2.11 -13.95
N GLY A 161 -2.64 -1.40 -15.07
CA GLY A 161 -3.26 -1.90 -16.29
C GLY A 161 -2.31 -2.90 -16.96
N VAL A 162 -2.78 -4.12 -17.17
CA VAL A 162 -2.02 -5.24 -17.73
C VAL A 162 -2.68 -5.72 -19.01
N THR A 163 -1.92 -5.73 -20.10
CA THR A 163 -2.34 -6.27 -21.41
C THR A 163 -1.27 -7.26 -21.86
N ASN A 164 -1.67 -8.41 -22.42
CA ASN A 164 -0.73 -9.43 -22.91
C ASN A 164 0.39 -9.76 -21.90
N ASP A 165 0.00 -9.97 -20.64
CA ASP A 165 0.89 -10.27 -19.50
C ASP A 165 1.84 -9.15 -19.07
N LYS A 166 1.78 -7.95 -19.64
CA LYS A 166 2.69 -6.84 -19.30
C LYS A 166 1.95 -5.63 -18.74
N VAL A 167 2.56 -4.98 -17.75
CA VAL A 167 2.08 -3.68 -17.24
C VAL A 167 2.25 -2.64 -18.33
N GLU A 168 1.14 -2.03 -18.77
CA GLU A 168 1.12 -0.95 -19.75
C GLU A 168 0.77 0.41 -19.14
N LYS A 169 0.19 0.40 -17.94
CA LYS A 169 -0.29 1.59 -17.25
C LYS A 169 -0.10 1.44 -15.75
N ILE A 170 0.38 2.49 -15.08
CA ILE A 170 0.49 2.55 -13.63
C ILE A 170 -0.38 3.71 -13.15
N MET A 171 -1.21 3.45 -12.14
CA MET A 171 -2.09 4.43 -11.52
C MET A 171 -1.77 4.46 -10.02
N ILE A 172 -1.56 5.66 -9.47
CA ILE A 172 -1.26 5.85 -8.05
C ILE A 172 -2.17 6.94 -7.52
N GLY A 173 -2.96 6.60 -6.50
CA GLY A 173 -3.88 7.51 -5.86
C GLY A 173 -3.65 7.61 -4.36
N ASN A 174 -4.20 8.68 -3.79
CA ASN A 174 -4.40 8.79 -2.35
C ASN A 174 -5.25 7.61 -1.85
N LYS A 175 -5.00 7.14 -0.63
CA LYS A 175 -5.80 6.12 0.08
C LYS A 175 -7.31 6.38 0.04
N LEU A 176 -7.74 7.64 0.00
CA LEU A 176 -9.16 8.01 -0.05
C LEU A 176 -9.80 7.90 -1.45
N VAL A 177 -9.02 7.73 -2.52
CA VAL A 177 -9.57 7.54 -3.87
C VAL A 177 -9.97 6.08 -4.05
N PRO A 178 -11.22 5.73 -4.43
CA PRO A 178 -11.61 4.35 -4.64
C PRO A 178 -10.94 3.75 -5.89
N PHE A 179 -10.68 2.44 -5.89
CA PHE A 179 -10.06 1.74 -7.03
C PHE A 179 -10.90 1.88 -8.30
N GLU A 180 -12.23 1.86 -8.17
CA GLU A 180 -13.16 2.05 -9.28
C GLU A 180 -12.92 3.38 -10.00
N GLN A 181 -12.77 4.49 -9.26
CA GLN A 181 -12.47 5.80 -9.83
C GLN A 181 -11.15 5.80 -10.59
N MET A 182 -10.10 5.18 -10.04
CA MET A 182 -8.79 5.10 -10.71
C MET A 182 -8.87 4.33 -12.03
N VAL A 183 -9.68 3.27 -12.09
CA VAL A 183 -9.80 2.38 -13.25
C VAL A 183 -10.73 2.96 -14.33
N THR A 184 -11.85 3.58 -13.92
CA THR A 184 -12.88 4.10 -14.84
C THR A 184 -12.69 5.58 -15.18
N ASN A 185 -11.94 6.32 -14.37
CA ASN A 185 -11.84 7.79 -14.39
C ASN A 185 -13.16 8.52 -14.17
N ILE A 186 -14.08 7.89 -13.44
CA ILE A 186 -15.37 8.50 -13.08
C ILE A 186 -15.31 8.89 -11.60
N PRO A 187 -15.60 10.17 -11.25
CA PRO A 187 -15.64 10.59 -9.85
C PRO A 187 -16.69 9.80 -9.06
N VAL A 188 -16.31 9.36 -7.86
CA VAL A 188 -17.22 8.77 -6.87
C VAL A 188 -17.46 9.81 -5.79
N GLU A 189 -18.69 9.94 -5.33
CA GLU A 189 -19.03 10.87 -4.23
C GLU A 189 -18.33 10.42 -2.92
N GLU A 190 -17.90 11.38 -2.10
CA GLU A 190 -17.08 11.09 -0.90
C GLU A 190 -17.74 10.12 0.07
N ASP A 191 -19.07 10.17 0.21
CA ASP A 191 -19.86 9.31 1.08
C ASP A 191 -20.03 7.88 0.54
N GLN A 192 -19.71 7.64 -0.74
CA GLN A 192 -19.81 6.33 -1.41
C GLN A 192 -18.46 5.63 -1.59
N VAL A 193 -17.34 6.26 -1.20
CA VAL A 193 -15.98 5.75 -1.43
C VAL A 193 -15.78 4.34 -0.90
N GLN A 194 -16.20 4.07 0.34
CA GLN A 194 -15.99 2.77 0.97
C GLN A 194 -16.83 1.68 0.28
N ASP A 195 -18.10 1.98 0.00
CA ASP A 195 -19.00 1.05 -0.67
C ASP A 195 -18.51 0.73 -2.10
N ALA A 196 -17.99 1.73 -2.82
CA ALA A 196 -17.41 1.54 -4.16
C ALA A 196 -16.20 0.60 -4.12
N ASP A 197 -15.28 0.76 -3.16
CA ASP A 197 -14.16 -0.15 -2.97
C ASP A 197 -14.62 -1.56 -2.62
N ASP A 198 -15.55 -1.71 -1.69
CA ASP A 198 -16.06 -3.02 -1.26
C ASP A 198 -16.74 -3.75 -2.42
N GLN A 199 -17.55 -3.05 -3.23
CA GLN A 199 -18.16 -3.59 -4.43
C GLN A 199 -17.11 -3.98 -5.49
N PHE A 200 -16.12 -3.13 -5.72
CA PHE A 200 -15.06 -3.38 -6.70
C PHE A 200 -14.18 -4.57 -6.29
N ILE A 201 -13.85 -4.69 -5.00
CA ILE A 201 -13.13 -5.84 -4.44
C ILE A 201 -13.97 -7.11 -4.56
N ALA A 202 -15.27 -7.06 -4.28
CA ALA A 202 -16.16 -8.22 -4.39
C ALA A 202 -16.26 -8.77 -5.82
N GLN A 203 -16.07 -7.93 -6.84
CA GLN A 203 -16.08 -8.33 -8.25
C GLN A 203 -14.72 -8.81 -8.77
N SER A 204 -13.70 -8.83 -7.91
CA SER A 204 -12.31 -9.05 -8.30
C SER A 204 -11.75 -10.37 -7.79
N ASN A 205 -10.80 -10.93 -8.54
CA ASN A 205 -10.12 -12.17 -8.20
C ASN A 205 -8.86 -11.86 -7.39
N LEU A 206 -8.72 -12.43 -6.20
CA LEU A 206 -7.47 -12.32 -5.46
C LEU A 206 -6.34 -13.10 -6.17
N LEU A 207 -5.28 -12.41 -6.58
CA LEU A 207 -4.11 -12.98 -7.27
C LEU A 207 -2.92 -13.30 -6.37
N THR A 208 -2.67 -12.47 -5.35
CA THR A 208 -1.66 -12.77 -4.32
C THR A 208 -2.30 -12.68 -2.96
N PHE A 209 -1.99 -13.64 -2.11
CA PHE A 209 -2.49 -13.69 -0.75
C PHE A 209 -1.44 -13.14 0.20
N SER A 210 -1.83 -12.17 1.04
CA SER A 210 -1.02 -11.77 2.20
C SER A 210 -1.10 -12.89 3.23
N VAL A 211 0.03 -13.53 3.52
CA VAL A 211 0.15 -14.52 4.59
C VAL A 211 -0.33 -13.88 5.90
N ASN A 212 -1.25 -14.54 6.59
CA ASN A 212 -1.66 -14.08 7.93
C ASN A 212 -0.59 -14.50 8.96
N PHE A 213 0.49 -13.73 9.03
CA PHE A 213 1.63 -14.01 9.92
C PHE A 213 1.19 -14.08 11.37
N THR A 214 0.33 -13.19 11.84
CA THR A 214 -0.22 -13.23 13.22
C THR A 214 -0.83 -14.59 13.57
N LYS A 215 -1.68 -15.14 12.68
CA LYS A 215 -2.28 -16.47 12.87
C LYS A 215 -1.23 -17.58 12.91
N ASN A 216 -0.19 -17.49 12.10
CA ASN A 216 0.87 -18.49 12.07
C ASN A 216 1.82 -18.37 13.26
N ASN A 217 2.17 -17.16 13.66
CA ASN A 217 2.96 -16.86 14.85
C ASN A 217 2.28 -17.42 16.10
N HIS A 218 0.97 -17.24 16.25
CA HIS A 218 0.20 -17.82 17.37
C HIS A 218 0.28 -19.36 17.40
N LYS A 219 0.21 -20.03 16.24
CA LYS A 219 0.36 -21.50 16.17
C LYS A 219 1.74 -21.96 16.56
N VAL A 220 2.78 -21.21 16.18
CA VAL A 220 4.18 -21.59 16.44
C VAL A 220 4.56 -21.31 17.89
N LEU A 221 4.11 -20.19 18.44
CA LEU A 221 4.36 -19.81 19.83
C LEU A 221 3.43 -20.52 20.83
N SER A 222 2.50 -21.35 20.34
CA SER A 222 1.65 -22.23 21.12
C SER A 222 2.47 -23.25 21.89
N THR A 223 2.05 -23.58 23.11
CA THR A 223 2.68 -24.63 23.92
C THR A 223 2.56 -26.02 23.29
N LYS A 224 1.64 -26.22 22.34
CA LYS A 224 1.42 -27.49 21.64
C LYS A 224 2.26 -27.64 20.37
N PHE A 225 2.89 -26.58 19.89
CA PHE A 225 3.55 -26.56 18.58
C PHE A 225 4.56 -27.70 18.42
N LEU A 226 5.47 -27.86 19.39
CA LEU A 226 6.51 -28.89 19.34
C LEU A 226 5.93 -30.31 19.40
N ASP A 227 4.80 -30.51 20.07
CA ASP A 227 4.15 -31.83 20.14
C ASP A 227 3.54 -32.21 18.80
N PHE A 228 2.89 -31.26 18.11
CA PHE A 228 2.46 -31.46 16.72
C PHE A 228 3.66 -31.71 15.80
N ALA A 229 4.75 -30.95 15.95
CA ALA A 229 5.92 -31.08 15.10
C ALA A 229 6.59 -32.46 15.21
N LYS A 230 6.68 -33.00 16.43
CA LYS A 230 7.18 -34.37 16.69
C LYS A 230 6.30 -35.46 16.04
N MET A 231 5.03 -35.16 15.76
CA MET A 231 4.08 -36.06 15.10
C MET A 231 4.01 -35.83 13.58
N GLY A 232 4.80 -34.93 13.01
CA GLY A 232 4.76 -34.62 11.58
C GLY A 232 3.53 -33.80 11.17
N LEU A 233 3.02 -32.98 12.10
CA LEU A 233 1.83 -32.15 11.95
C LEU A 233 2.13 -30.67 12.19
N LEU A 234 1.27 -29.80 11.68
CA LEU A 234 1.20 -28.39 12.06
C LEU A 234 -0.13 -28.12 12.76
N GLU A 235 -0.11 -27.34 13.84
CA GLU A 235 -1.32 -26.95 14.55
C GLU A 235 -2.31 -26.23 13.60
N GLY A 236 -3.56 -26.69 13.59
CA GLY A 236 -4.61 -26.17 12.71
C GLY A 236 -4.47 -26.55 11.23
N VAL A 237 -3.56 -27.48 10.89
CA VAL A 237 -3.39 -28.04 9.54
C VAL A 237 -3.74 -29.54 9.57
N PRO A 238 -4.94 -29.95 9.13
CA PRO A 238 -5.41 -31.34 9.23
C PRO A 238 -4.89 -32.20 8.06
N ALA A 239 -3.57 -32.12 7.81
CA ALA A 239 -2.87 -32.77 6.72
C ALA A 239 -1.48 -33.24 7.18
N PRO A 240 -1.37 -34.47 7.74
CA PRO A 240 -0.08 -35.02 8.15
C PRO A 240 0.85 -35.28 6.98
N ILE A 241 2.15 -35.26 7.27
CA ILE A 241 3.16 -35.85 6.39
C ILE A 241 2.76 -37.32 6.12
N GLY A 242 2.81 -37.72 4.85
CA GLY A 242 2.37 -39.02 4.35
C GLY A 242 0.95 -39.07 3.78
N MET A 243 0.12 -38.04 4.01
CA MET A 243 -1.23 -37.98 3.43
C MET A 243 -1.17 -37.93 1.90
N ASP A 244 -2.13 -38.61 1.25
CA ASP A 244 -2.26 -38.60 -0.21
C ASP A 244 -2.84 -37.26 -0.71
N LYS A 245 -2.35 -36.81 -1.86
CA LYS A 245 -2.84 -35.61 -2.55
C LYS A 245 -4.33 -35.73 -2.86
N ASN A 246 -4.80 -36.88 -3.34
CA ASN A 246 -6.19 -37.06 -3.73
C ASN A 246 -7.11 -37.01 -2.50
N ASP A 247 -6.68 -37.57 -1.37
CA ASP A 247 -7.41 -37.46 -0.10
C ASP A 247 -7.52 -36.01 0.38
N LEU A 248 -6.42 -35.24 0.26
CA LEU A 248 -6.40 -33.83 0.61
C LEU A 248 -7.39 -33.03 -0.27
N LEU A 249 -7.34 -33.26 -1.58
CA LEU A 249 -8.21 -32.61 -2.56
C LEU A 249 -9.69 -32.98 -2.35
N TYR A 250 -9.98 -34.25 -2.07
CA TYR A 250 -11.33 -34.71 -1.79
C TYR A 250 -11.90 -34.06 -0.52
N LYS A 251 -11.10 -33.96 0.55
CA LYS A 251 -11.56 -33.42 1.84
C LYS A 251 -11.62 -31.89 1.88
N TYR A 252 -10.71 -31.21 1.20
CA TYR A 252 -10.49 -29.78 1.38
C TYR A 252 -10.61 -28.96 0.09
N GLY A 253 -10.90 -29.60 -1.04
CA GLY A 253 -11.04 -28.96 -2.34
C GLY A 253 -9.69 -28.67 -2.99
N GLN A 254 -9.71 -27.89 -4.07
CA GLN A 254 -8.50 -27.46 -4.75
C GLN A 254 -7.71 -26.47 -3.87
N PRO A 255 -6.37 -26.49 -3.94
CA PRO A 255 -5.56 -25.50 -3.25
C PRO A 255 -5.79 -24.11 -3.82
N ASN A 256 -5.56 -23.08 -3.00
CA ASN A 256 -5.64 -21.70 -3.46
C ASN A 256 -4.50 -21.37 -4.43
N PHE A 257 -3.31 -21.95 -4.23
CA PHE A 257 -2.17 -21.78 -5.12
C PHE A 257 -1.36 -23.06 -5.24
N VAL A 258 -0.69 -23.19 -6.39
CA VAL A 258 0.21 -24.29 -6.71
C VAL A 258 1.56 -23.72 -7.12
N PHE A 259 2.62 -24.14 -6.44
CA PHE A 259 4.00 -23.68 -6.71
C PHE A 259 4.88 -24.85 -7.08
N LYS A 260 5.81 -24.65 -8.01
CA LYS A 260 6.83 -25.66 -8.32
C LYS A 260 7.76 -25.84 -7.10
N GLY A 261 7.95 -27.08 -6.70
CA GLY A 261 8.86 -27.44 -5.61
C GLY A 261 10.33 -27.42 -6.03
N LYS A 262 11.21 -27.72 -5.06
CA LYS A 262 12.66 -27.89 -5.29
C LYS A 262 13.15 -29.15 -4.58
N GLY A 263 14.18 -29.78 -5.14
CA GLY A 263 14.79 -30.99 -4.57
C GLY A 263 13.82 -32.17 -4.62
N LYS A 264 13.56 -32.78 -3.45
CA LYS A 264 12.68 -33.95 -3.30
C LYS A 264 11.18 -33.58 -3.26
N VAL A 265 10.84 -32.29 -3.22
CA VAL A 265 9.46 -31.80 -3.37
C VAL A 265 9.21 -31.38 -4.82
N ASP A 266 8.19 -31.96 -5.44
CA ASP A 266 7.78 -31.69 -6.82
C ASP A 266 6.88 -30.45 -6.91
N VAL A 267 5.92 -30.32 -5.99
CA VAL A 267 4.93 -29.24 -5.99
C VAL A 267 4.49 -28.88 -4.56
N TYR A 268 4.27 -27.59 -4.30
CA TYR A 268 3.62 -27.12 -3.09
C TYR A 268 2.19 -26.68 -3.37
N TYR A 269 1.27 -27.16 -2.54
CA TYR A 269 -0.11 -26.69 -2.52
C TYR A 269 -0.30 -25.79 -1.32
N TYR A 270 -0.80 -24.59 -1.55
CA TYR A 270 -1.14 -23.67 -0.48
C TYR A 270 -2.64 -23.66 -0.22
N TYR A 271 -3.03 -23.83 1.03
CA TYR A 271 -4.42 -23.74 1.46
C TYR A 271 -4.60 -22.56 2.42
N LYS A 272 -5.30 -21.53 1.96
CA LYS A 272 -5.59 -20.29 2.70
C LYS A 272 -6.28 -20.56 4.04
N ARG A 273 -7.23 -21.50 4.06
CA ARG A 273 -7.94 -21.92 5.30
C ARG A 273 -6.97 -22.36 6.41
N PHE A 274 -5.87 -22.99 6.02
CA PHE A 274 -4.84 -23.50 6.93
C PHE A 274 -3.65 -22.54 7.06
N ASN A 275 -3.50 -21.59 6.14
CA ASN A 275 -2.39 -20.65 6.04
C ASN A 275 -1.02 -21.34 6.01
N SER A 276 -0.94 -22.45 5.28
CA SER A 276 0.24 -23.32 5.21
C SER A 276 0.40 -23.93 3.82
N TYR A 277 1.63 -24.34 3.51
CA TYR A 277 1.97 -25.07 2.30
C TYR A 277 2.13 -26.57 2.60
N MET A 278 1.69 -27.39 1.67
CA MET A 278 1.86 -28.84 1.66
C MET A 278 2.72 -29.21 0.45
N GLY A 279 3.95 -29.64 0.71
CA GLY A 279 4.88 -30.12 -0.30
C GLY A 279 4.63 -31.58 -0.64
N PHE A 280 4.44 -31.88 -1.92
CA PHE A 280 4.19 -33.21 -2.46
C PHE A 280 5.38 -33.73 -3.27
N THR A 281 5.60 -35.04 -3.20
CA THR A 281 6.47 -35.76 -4.14
C THR A 281 5.74 -36.07 -5.45
N LYS A 282 6.47 -36.61 -6.43
CA LYS A 282 5.91 -37.20 -7.65
C LYS A 282 4.94 -38.35 -7.38
N GLU A 283 5.11 -39.03 -6.24
CA GLU A 283 4.21 -40.10 -5.77
C GLU A 283 2.96 -39.55 -5.08
N ASN A 284 2.73 -38.23 -5.15
CA ASN A 284 1.56 -37.56 -4.62
C ASN A 284 1.36 -37.71 -3.10
N LYS A 285 2.45 -37.87 -2.32
CA LYS A 285 2.40 -37.87 -0.85
C LYS A 285 2.93 -36.57 -0.27
N ILE A 286 2.29 -36.07 0.78
CA ILE A 286 2.83 -34.93 1.56
C ILE A 286 4.14 -35.37 2.20
N VAL A 287 5.19 -34.61 1.96
CA VAL A 287 6.54 -34.88 2.49
C VAL A 287 7.11 -33.71 3.27
N GLU A 288 6.51 -32.54 3.11
CA GLU A 288 6.89 -31.33 3.81
C GLU A 288 5.66 -30.47 4.09
N LEU A 289 5.60 -29.88 5.26
CA LEU A 289 4.65 -28.85 5.64
C LEU A 289 5.43 -27.57 5.91
N ARG A 290 5.03 -26.46 5.30
CA ARG A 290 5.66 -25.15 5.55
C ARG A 290 4.67 -24.15 6.09
N LEU A 291 5.12 -23.41 7.09
CA LEU A 291 4.37 -22.37 7.75
C LEU A 291 5.17 -21.07 7.67
N PRO A 292 4.78 -20.11 6.82
CA PRO A 292 5.40 -18.80 6.80
C PRO A 292 5.07 -18.06 8.11
N VAL A 293 6.08 -17.44 8.71
CA VAL A 293 5.99 -16.79 10.03
C VAL A 293 6.74 -15.46 10.01
N ASP A 294 6.52 -14.64 11.04
CA ASP A 294 7.28 -13.43 11.31
C ASP A 294 7.51 -13.33 12.81
N VAL A 295 8.45 -14.14 13.33
CA VAL A 295 8.69 -14.31 14.78
C VAL A 295 10.15 -14.10 15.08
N SER A 296 10.46 -13.40 16.17
CA SER A 296 11.85 -13.25 16.58
C SER A 296 12.47 -14.58 17.03
N TYR A 297 13.76 -14.78 16.74
CA TYR A 297 14.50 -15.94 17.21
C TYR A 297 14.51 -16.06 18.74
N GLN A 298 14.41 -14.94 19.45
CA GLN A 298 14.29 -14.93 20.90
C GLN A 298 12.98 -15.56 21.37
N GLU A 299 11.83 -15.14 20.82
CA GLU A 299 10.53 -15.70 21.19
C GLU A 299 10.44 -17.20 20.91
N LEU A 300 11.05 -17.66 19.80
CA LEU A 300 11.13 -19.10 19.51
C LEU A 300 11.94 -19.86 20.58
N LYS A 301 13.10 -19.33 20.96
CA LYS A 301 13.95 -19.93 22.00
C LYS A 301 13.27 -19.97 23.36
N GLU A 302 12.54 -18.93 23.74
CA GLU A 302 11.74 -18.88 24.98
C GLU A 302 10.65 -19.97 25.01
N ARG A 303 10.21 -20.45 23.83
CA ARG A 303 9.29 -21.58 23.67
C ARG A 303 9.98 -22.93 23.50
N GLY A 304 11.32 -22.98 23.62
CA GLY A 304 12.10 -24.20 23.44
C GLY A 304 12.23 -24.66 21.98
N ILE A 305 11.92 -23.78 21.02
CA ILE A 305 12.02 -24.07 19.59
C ILE A 305 13.46 -23.80 19.14
N PRO A 306 14.18 -24.79 18.58
CA PRO A 306 15.55 -24.64 18.14
C PRO A 306 15.62 -23.75 16.88
N VAL A 307 16.65 -22.90 16.82
CA VAL A 307 16.84 -21.93 15.74
C VAL A 307 18.24 -22.08 15.16
N GLY A 308 18.38 -22.02 13.84
CA GLY A 308 19.66 -22.11 13.13
C GLY A 308 20.16 -23.54 12.92
N GLU A 309 19.48 -24.53 13.49
CA GLU A 309 19.80 -25.95 13.33
C GLU A 309 18.57 -26.74 12.90
N LYS A 310 18.82 -27.80 12.15
CA LYS A 310 17.82 -28.79 11.73
C LYS A 310 17.68 -29.82 12.84
N VAL A 311 16.51 -29.92 13.47
CA VAL A 311 16.28 -30.84 14.60
C VAL A 311 15.40 -32.01 14.18
N THR A 312 15.83 -33.22 14.52
CA THR A 312 15.13 -34.46 14.15
C THR A 312 14.35 -35.01 15.34
N TYR A 313 13.05 -35.23 15.13
CA TYR A 313 12.14 -35.87 16.06
C TYR A 313 11.59 -37.15 15.44
N GLY A 314 12.17 -38.30 15.79
CA GLY A 314 11.80 -39.58 15.20
C GLY A 314 11.97 -39.59 13.67
N ASP A 315 10.86 -39.75 12.96
CA ASP A 315 10.81 -39.77 11.48
C ASP A 315 10.67 -38.38 10.84
N TYR A 316 10.63 -37.32 11.65
CA TYR A 316 10.42 -35.95 11.17
C TYR A 316 11.57 -35.04 11.51
N THR A 317 11.69 -33.99 10.72
CA THR A 317 12.69 -32.96 10.89
C THR A 317 12.01 -31.60 10.91
N LEU A 318 12.26 -30.84 11.98
CA LEU A 318 11.89 -29.44 12.11
C LEU A 318 13.07 -28.56 11.68
N GLN A 319 12.80 -27.56 10.86
CA GLN A 319 13.76 -26.53 10.48
C GLN A 319 13.12 -25.15 10.59
N VAL A 320 13.87 -24.22 11.16
CA VAL A 320 13.53 -22.79 11.17
C VAL A 320 14.46 -22.09 10.18
N ALA A 321 13.86 -21.46 9.18
CA ALA A 321 14.56 -20.59 8.25
C ALA A 321 14.31 -19.12 8.63
N GLY A 322 15.30 -18.27 8.34
CA GLY A 322 15.23 -16.86 8.66
C GLY A 322 16.58 -16.15 8.57
N SER A 323 16.54 -14.84 8.77
CA SER A 323 17.72 -13.98 8.78
C SER A 323 17.52 -12.80 9.72
N ASN A 324 18.60 -12.13 10.13
CA ASN A 324 18.54 -10.93 10.98
C ASN A 324 17.72 -11.11 12.28
N ASN A 325 17.89 -12.26 12.95
CA ASN A 325 17.16 -12.63 14.18
C ASN A 325 15.63 -12.75 14.04
N LEU A 326 15.11 -12.89 12.81
CA LEU A 326 13.70 -13.14 12.53
C LEU A 326 13.57 -14.46 11.75
N ALA A 327 12.61 -15.29 12.16
CA ALA A 327 12.17 -16.45 11.41
C ALA A 327 11.14 -16.02 10.38
N ASP A 328 11.34 -16.42 9.13
CA ASP A 328 10.43 -16.16 8.01
C ASP A 328 9.64 -17.42 7.59
N GLU A 329 10.16 -18.62 7.90
CA GLU A 329 9.52 -19.89 7.60
C GLU A 329 9.87 -20.96 8.64
N ILE A 330 8.88 -21.77 8.98
CA ILE A 330 9.08 -23.03 9.68
C ILE A 330 8.65 -24.19 8.79
N SER A 331 9.51 -25.19 8.66
CA SER A 331 9.23 -26.40 7.90
C SER A 331 9.32 -27.65 8.77
N ILE A 332 8.39 -28.58 8.53
CA ILE A 332 8.43 -29.93 9.07
C ILE A 332 8.47 -30.88 7.86
N SER A 333 9.47 -31.73 7.80
CA SER A 333 9.67 -32.67 6.69
C SER A 333 9.91 -34.09 7.18
N LYS A 334 9.67 -35.08 6.32
CA LYS A 334 10.09 -36.46 6.59
C LYS A 334 11.63 -36.54 6.60
N LYS A 335 12.18 -37.32 7.53
CA LYS A 335 13.62 -37.58 7.64
C LYS A 335 14.19 -38.12 6.33
N GLY A 336 15.38 -37.66 5.96
CA GLY A 336 16.07 -38.05 4.72
C GLY A 336 15.65 -37.26 3.47
N LEU A 337 14.79 -36.25 3.59
CA LEU A 337 14.46 -35.33 2.48
C LEU A 337 15.42 -34.14 2.35
N ALA A 338 16.08 -33.75 3.44
CA ALA A 338 16.92 -32.55 3.51
C ALA A 338 18.42 -32.87 3.62
N ASP A 339 18.83 -33.99 3.00
CA ASP A 339 20.22 -34.35 2.73
C ASP A 339 20.41 -34.42 1.22
#